data_AF-A0AAW3FNW1-F1
#
_entry.id   AF-A0AAW3FNW1-F1
#
_cell.length_a   1.000
_cell.length_b   1.000
_cell.length_c   1.000
_cell.angle_alpha   90.00
_cell.angle_beta   90.00
_cell.angle_gamma   90.00
#
_symmetry.space_group_name_H-M   'P 1'
#
loop_
_entity.id
_entity.type
_entity.pdbx_description
1 polymer ?
#
loop_
_entity_poly.entity_id
_entity_poly.type
_entity_poly.pdbx_seq_one_letter_code
_entity_poly.pdbx_strand_id
1 'polypeptide(L)'
;MDIQEKLNAKYDNIAIYTSGFYADPEDELGTRSKLSETLKSFTMNQHADTPFSLQIMTTNGEINVMPLGLLSLDELKAYETKRREQAGLTTDDDAIPLVVQFAPHTEKGQIQKQIVGTTQNLFDNFNTHFAAIWTVVKADLQANQTLLVGIERDLISDSADIQREYQDNFKLMDAPTRKVKLGFDLKDTDLTHFSTFMADMHEIQAIVLSSAAFVKNELLGDDLFAQVMNDKVSRNTLFWVLDNTFYETLYYFIEKYRDIANGKKLTRHLHHQKKLLIINMRNDAYQRAQAAVEDATTKLDMDKYFSDIFVPIAEQLAREVDQFQN
;
A
#
# COMPACT_ATOMS: atom_id res chain seq x y z
N MET A 1 6.13 -33.52 29.05
CA MET A 1 5.96 -32.41 28.10
C MET A 1 7.08 -32.51 27.10
N ASP A 2 6.71 -32.85 25.87
CA ASP A 2 7.59 -32.92 24.70
C ASP A 2 8.27 -31.56 24.46
N ILE A 3 9.47 -31.54 23.86
CA ILE A 3 10.14 -30.31 23.42
C ILE A 3 9.25 -29.56 22.42
N GLN A 4 8.50 -30.28 21.59
CA GLN A 4 7.54 -29.69 20.67
C GLN A 4 6.36 -29.04 21.40
N GLU A 5 5.81 -29.70 22.42
CA GLU A 5 4.79 -29.11 23.30
C GLU A 5 5.33 -27.90 24.09
N LYS A 6 6.59 -27.92 24.53
CA LYS A 6 7.25 -26.79 25.21
C LYS A 6 7.42 -25.59 24.29
N LEU A 7 7.85 -25.80 23.05
CA LEU A 7 8.02 -24.73 22.06
C LEU A 7 6.65 -24.17 21.67
N ASN A 8 5.69 -25.02 21.32
CA ASN A 8 4.34 -24.58 20.98
C ASN A 8 3.69 -23.81 22.14
N ALA A 9 3.78 -24.30 23.38
CA ALA A 9 3.26 -23.58 24.56
C ALA A 9 3.99 -22.25 24.82
N LYS A 10 5.27 -22.14 24.43
CA LYS A 10 6.06 -20.90 24.55
C LYS A 10 5.73 -19.90 23.45
N TYR A 11 5.17 -20.28 22.30
CA TYR A 11 4.95 -19.35 21.18
C TYR A 11 3.46 -19.16 20.81
N ASP A 12 2.58 -20.14 21.06
CA ASP A 12 1.17 -20.10 20.61
C ASP A 12 0.27 -19.12 21.39
N ASN A 13 0.75 -18.48 22.47
CA ASN A 13 -0.06 -17.56 23.29
C ASN A 13 0.71 -16.39 23.91
N ILE A 14 1.87 -16.00 23.36
CA ILE A 14 2.55 -14.78 23.84
C ILE A 14 1.90 -13.55 23.20
N ALA A 15 1.57 -12.55 24.03
CA ALA A 15 1.20 -11.24 23.55
C ALA A 15 2.34 -10.62 22.73
N ILE A 16 2.10 -10.38 21.44
CA ILE A 16 3.09 -9.82 20.51
C ILE A 16 3.03 -8.30 20.60
N TYR A 17 4.18 -7.64 20.78
CA TYR A 17 4.24 -6.20 20.63
C TYR A 17 4.15 -5.82 19.16
N THR A 18 3.00 -5.30 18.72
CA THR A 18 2.76 -4.91 17.33
C THR A 18 2.76 -3.39 17.17
N SER A 19 3.49 -2.89 16.19
CA SER A 19 3.42 -1.50 15.74
C SER A 19 3.41 -1.46 14.22
N GLY A 20 2.81 -0.42 13.64
CA GLY A 20 2.64 -0.30 12.20
C GLY A 20 2.65 1.16 11.75
N PHE A 21 3.26 1.44 10.60
CA PHE A 21 3.14 2.74 9.96
C PHE A 21 3.17 2.61 8.44
N TYR A 22 2.58 3.59 7.75
CA TYR A 22 2.60 3.68 6.29
C TYR A 22 3.89 4.35 5.79
N ALA A 23 4.53 3.71 4.80
CA ALA A 23 5.66 4.25 4.05
C ALA A 23 5.17 4.92 2.77
N ASP A 24 5.37 6.24 2.67
CA ASP A 24 5.19 6.97 1.41
C ASP A 24 6.24 6.45 0.41
N PRO A 25 5.82 6.01 -0.80
CA PRO A 25 6.74 5.42 -1.77
C PRO A 25 7.91 6.33 -2.19
N GLU A 26 7.81 7.64 -1.96
CA GLU A 26 8.88 8.61 -2.27
C GLU A 26 9.62 9.14 -1.05
N ASP A 27 9.08 8.97 0.16
CA ASP A 27 9.68 9.52 1.38
C ASP A 27 10.59 8.49 2.06
N GLU A 28 11.70 8.17 1.39
CA GLU A 28 12.72 7.27 1.93
C GLU A 28 13.22 7.76 3.30
N LEU A 29 13.50 9.06 3.44
CA LEU A 29 14.06 9.65 4.66
C LEU A 29 13.06 9.65 5.82
N GLY A 30 11.80 9.98 5.56
CA GLY A 30 10.73 9.90 6.56
C GLY A 30 10.47 8.46 6.98
N THR A 31 10.48 7.51 6.04
CA THR A 31 10.33 6.08 6.32
C THR A 31 11.48 5.55 7.17
N ARG A 32 12.73 5.89 6.81
CA ARG A 32 13.92 5.54 7.60
C ARG A 32 13.86 6.10 9.01
N SER A 33 13.46 7.36 9.16
CA SER A 33 13.36 8.03 10.45
C SER A 33 12.32 7.36 11.34
N LYS A 34 11.11 7.12 10.82
CA LYS A 34 10.04 6.44 11.56
C LYS A 34 10.43 5.02 11.97
N LEU A 35 11.07 4.26 11.07
CA LEU A 35 11.57 2.93 11.38
C LEU A 35 12.62 2.98 12.49
N SER A 36 13.59 3.90 12.38
CA SER A 36 14.64 4.08 13.38
C SER A 36 14.06 4.48 14.74
N GLU A 37 13.16 5.44 14.79
CA GLU A 37 12.53 5.92 16.02
C GLU A 37 11.71 4.81 16.69
N THR A 38 10.94 4.07 15.89
CA THR A 38 10.10 2.98 16.40
C THR A 38 10.94 1.84 16.96
N LEU A 39 11.93 1.35 16.22
CA LEU A 39 12.82 0.29 16.68
C LEU A 39 13.67 0.75 17.87
N LYS A 40 14.16 2.00 17.87
CA LYS A 40 14.93 2.54 19.00
C LYS A 40 14.07 2.62 20.26
N SER A 41 12.86 3.13 20.14
CA SER A 41 11.89 3.16 21.24
C SER A 41 11.62 1.75 21.77
N PHE A 42 11.45 0.77 20.88
CA PHE A 42 11.29 -0.63 21.27
C PHE A 42 12.51 -1.15 22.04
N THR A 43 13.73 -0.99 21.51
CA THR A 43 14.96 -1.45 22.18
C THR A 43 15.23 -0.79 23.53
N MET A 44 14.75 0.44 23.73
CA MET A 44 14.92 1.17 24.99
C MET A 44 13.91 0.76 26.08
N ASN A 45 12.77 0.19 25.69
CA ASN A 45 11.64 -0.06 26.60
C ASN A 45 11.34 -1.54 26.82
N GLN A 46 11.99 -2.45 26.08
CA GLN A 46 11.71 -3.89 26.11
C GLN A 46 12.98 -4.70 26.38
N HIS A 47 12.88 -6.02 26.34
CA HIS A 47 14.01 -6.95 26.43
C HIS A 47 14.27 -7.64 25.08
N ALA A 48 15.51 -8.08 24.85
CA ALA A 48 15.92 -8.69 23.57
C ALA A 48 15.19 -10.02 23.24
N ASP A 49 14.57 -10.65 24.23
CA ASP A 49 13.76 -11.87 24.11
C ASP A 49 12.25 -11.59 23.93
N THR A 50 11.83 -10.32 23.93
CA THR A 50 10.43 -9.92 23.76
C THR A 50 9.95 -10.16 22.32
N PRO A 51 8.89 -10.95 22.09
CA PRO A 51 8.31 -11.11 20.76
C PRO A 51 7.68 -9.81 20.24
N PHE A 52 8.00 -9.43 19.01
CA PHE A 52 7.47 -8.21 18.39
C PHE A 52 7.31 -8.35 16.87
N SER A 53 6.39 -7.57 16.30
CA SER A 53 6.29 -7.37 14.85
C SER A 53 6.12 -5.88 14.55
N LEU A 54 7.05 -5.32 13.79
CA LEU A 54 6.94 -3.96 13.26
C LEU A 54 6.59 -4.03 11.78
N GLN A 55 5.36 -3.62 11.45
CA GLN A 55 4.82 -3.58 10.11
C GLN A 55 5.07 -2.22 9.46
N ILE A 56 5.55 -2.25 8.22
CA ILE A 56 5.72 -1.09 7.34
C ILE A 56 4.78 -1.34 6.18
N MET A 57 3.66 -0.62 6.18
CA MET A 57 2.64 -0.75 5.14
C MET A 57 3.08 0.03 3.91
N THR A 58 3.01 -0.57 2.72
CA THR A 58 3.44 0.02 1.45
C THR A 58 2.32 -0.03 0.41
N THR A 59 2.47 0.70 -0.70
CA THR A 59 1.51 0.63 -1.82
C THR A 59 1.68 -0.69 -2.58
N ASN A 60 0.72 -1.62 -2.47
CA ASN A 60 0.77 -2.99 -3.03
C ASN A 60 1.62 -4.02 -2.26
N GLY A 61 1.87 -3.79 -0.97
CA GLY A 61 2.52 -4.80 -0.14
C GLY A 61 2.77 -4.34 1.28
N GLU A 62 3.47 -5.18 2.04
CA GLU A 62 3.91 -4.87 3.39
C GLU A 62 5.34 -5.38 3.65
N ILE A 63 6.06 -4.69 4.54
CA ILE A 63 7.36 -5.12 5.02
C ILE A 63 7.27 -5.29 6.54
N ASN A 64 7.61 -6.47 7.05
CA ASN A 64 7.60 -6.78 8.48
C ASN A 64 9.02 -6.96 9.01
N VAL A 65 9.34 -6.33 10.14
CA VAL A 65 10.57 -6.53 10.91
C VAL A 65 10.21 -7.27 12.19
N MET A 66 10.67 -8.51 12.33
CA MET A 66 10.24 -9.40 13.43
C MET A 66 11.23 -10.55 13.69
N PRO A 67 11.19 -11.20 14.86
CA PRO A 67 11.89 -12.46 15.10
C PRO A 67 11.41 -13.57 14.14
N LEU A 68 12.32 -14.38 13.57
CA LEU A 68 11.99 -15.42 12.56
C LEU A 68 10.90 -16.39 13.03
N GLY A 69 11.00 -16.86 14.28
CA GLY A 69 10.07 -17.84 14.85
C GLY A 69 8.70 -17.30 15.20
N LEU A 70 8.42 -16.00 14.95
CA LEU A 70 7.12 -15.40 15.26
C LEU A 70 6.01 -15.91 14.34
N LEU A 71 6.30 -16.14 13.07
CA LEU A 71 5.31 -16.58 12.08
C LEU A 71 5.40 -18.06 11.73
N SER A 72 6.56 -18.69 11.91
CA SER A 72 6.76 -20.11 11.60
C SER A 72 7.81 -20.74 12.49
N LEU A 73 7.35 -21.61 13.41
CA LEU A 73 8.24 -22.38 14.28
C LEU A 73 9.12 -23.36 13.49
N ASP A 74 8.61 -23.88 12.37
CA ASP A 74 9.36 -24.83 11.56
C ASP A 74 10.49 -24.14 10.78
N GLU A 75 10.30 -22.88 10.37
CA GLU A 75 11.39 -22.07 9.81
C GLU A 75 12.49 -21.82 10.84
N LEU A 76 12.12 -21.53 12.10
CA LEU A 76 13.09 -21.37 13.19
C LEU A 76 13.89 -22.66 13.43
N LYS A 77 13.21 -23.82 13.51
CA LYS A 77 13.87 -25.12 13.69
C LYS A 77 14.81 -25.45 12.53
N ALA A 78 14.39 -25.17 11.29
CA ALA A 78 15.21 -25.39 10.11
C ALA A 78 16.47 -24.51 10.12
N TYR A 79 16.33 -23.25 10.54
CA TYR A 79 17.45 -22.34 10.73
C TYR A 79 18.43 -22.85 11.81
N GLU A 80 17.94 -23.21 13.00
CA GLU A 80 18.77 -23.74 14.08
C GLU A 80 19.53 -25.01 13.66
N THR A 81 18.85 -25.90 12.92
CA THR A 81 19.46 -27.13 12.41
C THR A 81 20.63 -26.83 11.47
N LYS A 82 20.42 -25.97 10.46
CA LYS A 82 21.48 -25.55 9.54
C LYS A 82 22.64 -24.88 10.27
N ARG A 83 22.35 -24.06 11.29
CA ARG A 83 23.38 -23.39 12.08
C ARG A 83 24.22 -24.40 12.87
N ARG A 84 23.60 -25.40 13.48
CA ARG A 84 24.28 -26.49 14.20
C ARG A 84 25.16 -27.32 13.26
N GLU A 85 24.71 -27.57 12.03
CA GLU A 85 25.50 -28.24 11.00
C GLU A 85 26.77 -27.44 10.61
N GLN A 86 26.69 -26.11 10.60
CA GLN A 86 27.79 -25.23 10.20
C GLN A 86 28.78 -24.90 11.32
N ALA A 87 28.29 -24.66 12.54
CA ALA A 87 29.09 -24.20 13.69
C ALA A 87 29.51 -25.33 14.65
N GLY A 88 28.95 -26.53 14.48
CA GLY A 88 29.11 -27.65 15.42
C GLY A 88 28.25 -27.51 16.68
N LEU A 89 28.27 -28.54 17.53
CA LEU A 89 27.48 -28.63 18.77
C LEU A 89 27.98 -27.72 19.91
N THR A 90 29.02 -26.92 19.69
CA THR A 90 29.80 -26.29 20.76
C THR A 90 29.44 -24.84 21.08
N THR A 91 28.51 -24.23 20.33
CA THR A 91 28.04 -22.87 20.61
C THR A 91 26.53 -22.89 20.82
N ASP A 92 26.09 -22.92 22.07
CA ASP A 92 24.75 -22.50 22.46
C ASP A 92 24.67 -20.97 22.31
N ASP A 93 24.44 -20.51 21.08
CA ASP A 93 24.03 -19.14 20.85
C ASP A 93 22.51 -19.10 20.76
N ASP A 94 21.90 -18.75 21.90
CA ASP A 94 20.45 -18.59 22.10
C ASP A 94 19.90 -17.31 21.44
N ALA A 95 20.71 -16.60 20.63
CA ALA A 95 20.27 -15.39 19.96
C ALA A 95 19.15 -15.67 18.94
N ILE A 96 18.12 -14.83 18.99
CA ILE A 96 16.90 -15.01 18.21
C ILE A 96 17.11 -14.33 16.85
N PRO A 97 16.97 -15.05 15.72
CA PRO A 97 17.16 -14.46 14.40
C PRO A 97 16.15 -13.35 14.14
N LEU A 98 16.63 -12.20 13.66
CA LEU A 98 15.80 -11.08 13.24
C LEU A 98 15.63 -11.13 11.72
N VAL A 99 14.38 -11.04 11.27
CA VAL A 99 13.99 -11.15 9.87
C VAL A 99 13.31 -9.88 9.40
N VAL A 100 13.62 -9.50 8.17
CA VAL A 100 12.81 -8.60 7.36
C VAL A 100 12.06 -9.45 6.34
N GLN A 101 10.75 -9.30 6.28
CA GLN A 101 9.88 -10.00 5.34
C GLN A 101 9.16 -8.97 4.47
N PHE A 102 9.29 -9.08 3.15
CA PHE A 102 8.44 -8.35 2.21
C PHE A 102 7.35 -9.29 1.67
N ALA A 103 6.09 -8.88 1.81
CA ALA A 103 4.92 -9.57 1.27
C ALA A 103 4.24 -8.66 0.23
N PRO A 104 4.47 -8.89 -1.07
CA PRO A 104 3.75 -8.20 -2.13
C PRO A 104 2.28 -8.67 -2.17
N HIS A 105 1.35 -7.74 -2.21
CA HIS A 105 -0.10 -7.99 -2.27
C HIS A 105 -0.59 -8.03 -3.72
N THR A 106 0.01 -8.90 -4.51
CA THR A 106 -0.40 -9.16 -5.90
C THR A 106 -0.60 -10.65 -6.11
N GLU A 107 -1.43 -11.04 -7.07
CA GLU A 107 -1.85 -12.44 -7.28
C GLU A 107 -0.67 -13.42 -7.42
N LYS A 108 0.45 -12.98 -8.00
CA LYS A 108 1.66 -13.78 -8.24
C LYS A 108 2.82 -13.40 -7.31
N GLY A 109 2.57 -12.51 -6.36
CA GLY A 109 3.55 -12.03 -5.40
C GLY A 109 4.06 -13.18 -4.52
N GLN A 110 5.38 -13.24 -4.34
CA GLN A 110 5.99 -14.20 -3.42
C GLN A 110 6.57 -13.49 -2.21
N ILE A 111 6.33 -14.06 -1.03
CA ILE A 111 6.91 -13.58 0.22
C ILE A 111 8.43 -13.76 0.16
N GLN A 112 9.15 -12.67 0.40
CA GLN A 112 10.60 -12.64 0.48
C GLN A 112 11.01 -12.47 1.94
N LYS A 113 11.97 -13.27 2.40
CA LYS A 113 12.47 -13.23 3.79
C LYS A 113 13.98 -13.14 3.80
N GLN A 114 14.51 -12.24 4.61
CA GLN A 114 15.94 -12.12 4.83
C GLN A 114 16.26 -11.98 6.32
N ILE A 115 17.16 -12.84 6.81
CA ILE A 115 17.73 -12.72 8.15
C ILE A 115 18.76 -11.60 8.14
N VAL A 116 18.57 -10.58 8.98
CA VAL A 116 19.38 -9.35 9.03
C VAL A 116 20.26 -9.25 10.28
N GLY A 117 20.23 -10.27 11.13
CA GLY A 117 20.99 -10.34 12.37
C GLY A 117 20.21 -11.09 13.43
N THR A 118 20.36 -10.68 14.68
CA THR A 118 19.62 -11.21 15.83
C THR A 118 18.97 -10.08 16.60
N THR A 119 17.96 -10.39 17.41
CA THR A 119 17.33 -9.40 18.29
C THR A 119 18.32 -8.86 19.31
N GLN A 120 19.16 -9.72 19.90
CA GLN A 120 20.20 -9.34 20.87
C GLN A 120 21.16 -8.31 20.26
N ASN A 121 21.64 -8.56 19.05
CA ASN A 121 22.49 -7.62 18.33
C ASN A 121 21.85 -6.24 18.17
N LEU A 122 20.56 -6.19 17.81
CA LEU A 122 19.82 -4.94 17.70
C LEU A 122 19.75 -4.16 19.03
N PHE A 123 19.62 -4.87 20.15
CA PHE A 123 19.60 -4.26 21.49
C PHE A 123 21.00 -3.80 21.95
N ASP A 124 22.04 -4.57 21.68
CA ASP A 124 23.41 -4.30 22.13
C ASP A 124 24.07 -3.16 21.35
N ASN A 125 23.85 -3.08 20.03
CA ASN A 125 24.43 -2.05 19.17
C ASN A 125 23.45 -1.59 18.09
N PHE A 126 22.42 -0.86 18.53
CA PHE A 126 21.35 -0.37 17.67
C PHE A 126 21.83 0.28 16.36
N ASN A 127 22.76 1.23 16.43
CA ASN A 127 23.17 1.99 15.24
C ASN A 127 23.81 1.12 14.16
N THR A 128 24.58 0.11 14.55
CA THR A 128 25.24 -0.81 13.60
C THR A 128 24.21 -1.74 12.98
N HIS A 129 23.33 -2.33 13.78
CA HIS A 129 22.36 -3.31 13.31
C HIS A 129 21.15 -2.69 12.59
N PHE A 130 20.79 -1.45 12.94
CA PHE A 130 19.80 -0.68 12.20
C PHE A 130 20.22 -0.48 10.73
N ALA A 131 21.50 -0.27 10.44
CA ALA A 131 21.98 -0.10 9.07
C ALA A 131 21.73 -1.36 8.20
N ALA A 132 21.87 -2.56 8.79
CA ALA A 132 21.58 -3.83 8.11
C ALA A 132 20.07 -3.99 7.85
N ILE A 133 19.22 -3.71 8.85
CA ILE A 133 17.75 -3.72 8.70
C ILE A 133 17.34 -2.74 7.59
N TRP A 134 17.84 -1.50 7.66
CA TRP A 134 17.50 -0.46 6.71
C TRP A 134 17.92 -0.79 5.28
N THR A 135 19.07 -1.45 5.10
CA THR A 135 19.53 -1.86 3.76
C THR A 135 18.53 -2.79 3.09
N VAL A 136 17.99 -3.76 3.84
CA VAL A 136 16.97 -4.69 3.32
C VAL A 136 15.63 -3.98 3.12
N VAL A 137 15.14 -3.24 4.12
CA VAL A 137 13.89 -2.48 4.00
C VAL A 137 13.93 -1.52 2.80
N LYS A 138 15.05 -0.84 2.56
CA LYS A 138 15.21 0.05 1.41
C LYS A 138 15.11 -0.71 0.09
N ALA A 139 15.71 -1.89 -0.01
CA ALA A 139 15.61 -2.73 -1.21
C ALA A 139 14.15 -3.19 -1.42
N ASP A 140 13.46 -3.57 -0.36
CA ASP A 140 12.05 -3.98 -0.42
C ASP A 140 11.12 -2.81 -0.82
N LEU A 141 11.37 -1.59 -0.32
CA LEU A 141 10.66 -0.38 -0.75
C LEU A 141 10.85 -0.11 -2.25
N GLN A 142 12.06 -0.32 -2.77
CA GLN A 142 12.35 -0.18 -4.21
C GLN A 142 11.67 -1.28 -5.04
N ALA A 143 11.64 -2.52 -4.54
CA ALA A 143 10.91 -3.62 -5.16
C ALA A 143 9.41 -3.31 -5.22
N ASN A 144 8.86 -2.78 -4.13
CA ASN A 144 7.47 -2.34 -4.06
C ASN A 144 7.16 -1.19 -5.02
N GLN A 145 8.03 -0.19 -5.14
CA GLN A 145 7.87 0.88 -6.14
C GLN A 145 7.91 0.34 -7.58
N THR A 146 8.76 -0.66 -7.83
CA THR A 146 8.83 -1.31 -9.15
C THR A 146 7.54 -2.07 -9.47
N LEU A 147 6.95 -2.72 -8.47
CA LEU A 147 5.66 -3.40 -8.57
C LEU A 147 4.54 -2.40 -8.94
N LEU A 148 4.45 -1.29 -8.20
CA LEU A 148 3.49 -0.21 -8.48
C LEU A 148 3.61 0.28 -9.93
N VAL A 149 4.82 0.66 -10.37
CA VAL A 149 5.05 1.12 -11.75
C VAL A 149 4.70 0.04 -12.78
N GLY A 150 4.88 -1.24 -12.45
CA GLY A 150 4.44 -2.35 -13.30
C GLY A 150 2.93 -2.38 -13.47
N ILE A 151 2.18 -2.34 -12.36
CA ILE A 151 0.72 -2.30 -12.36
C ILE A 151 0.21 -1.10 -13.16
N GLU A 152 0.77 0.09 -12.94
CA GLU A 152 0.34 1.29 -13.67
C GLU A 152 0.55 1.16 -15.19
N ARG A 153 1.63 0.51 -15.62
CA ARG A 153 1.90 0.29 -17.05
C ARG A 153 0.92 -0.68 -17.69
N ASP A 154 0.48 -1.69 -16.95
CA ASP A 154 -0.54 -2.61 -17.42
C ASP A 154 -1.88 -1.86 -17.59
N LEU A 155 -2.30 -1.06 -16.61
CA LEU A 155 -3.47 -0.19 -16.70
C LEU A 155 -3.38 0.83 -17.86
N ILE A 156 -2.21 1.43 -18.09
CA ILE A 156 -1.99 2.35 -19.20
C ILE A 156 -2.13 1.65 -20.55
N SER A 157 -1.69 0.40 -20.65
CA SER A 157 -1.86 -0.41 -21.87
C SER A 157 -3.34 -0.66 -22.13
N ASP A 158 -4.09 -1.07 -21.12
CA ASP A 158 -5.53 -1.32 -21.21
C ASP A 158 -6.31 -0.03 -21.56
N SER A 159 -5.90 1.10 -20.97
CA SER A 159 -6.47 2.42 -21.24
C SER A 159 -6.41 2.81 -22.72
N ALA A 160 -5.38 2.39 -23.45
CA ALA A 160 -5.25 2.66 -24.89
C ALA A 160 -6.32 1.94 -25.71
N ASP A 161 -6.75 0.76 -25.28
CA ASP A 161 -7.81 -0.02 -25.93
C ASP A 161 -9.17 0.60 -25.62
N ILE A 162 -9.41 0.93 -24.35
CA ILE A 162 -10.61 1.62 -23.89
C ILE A 162 -10.79 2.98 -24.58
N GLN A 163 -9.71 3.75 -24.75
CA GLN A 163 -9.74 5.02 -25.47
C GLN A 163 -10.21 4.82 -26.91
N ARG A 164 -9.70 3.79 -27.60
CA ARG A 164 -10.11 3.48 -28.97
C ARG A 164 -11.58 3.11 -29.05
N GLU A 165 -12.07 2.30 -28.12
CA GLU A 165 -13.48 1.93 -28.05
C GLU A 165 -14.40 3.13 -27.82
N TYR A 166 -14.06 4.03 -26.88
CA TYR A 166 -14.81 5.27 -26.70
C TYR A 166 -14.80 6.13 -27.96
N GLN A 167 -13.64 6.31 -28.57
CA GLN A 167 -13.49 7.15 -29.74
C GLN A 167 -14.31 6.61 -30.93
N ASP A 168 -14.26 5.31 -31.17
CA ASP A 168 -15.01 4.66 -32.25
C ASP A 168 -16.52 4.75 -32.00
N ASN A 169 -16.97 4.55 -30.76
CA ASN A 169 -18.36 4.75 -30.39
C ASN A 169 -18.83 6.19 -30.62
N PHE A 170 -18.05 7.20 -30.23
CA PHE A 170 -18.45 8.60 -30.43
C PHE A 170 -18.41 9.04 -31.91
N LYS A 171 -17.50 8.49 -32.72
CA LYS A 171 -17.45 8.76 -34.18
C LYS A 171 -18.69 8.24 -34.92
N LEU A 172 -19.34 7.19 -34.40
CA LEU A 172 -20.58 6.65 -34.98
C LEU A 172 -21.82 7.49 -34.65
N MET A 173 -21.71 8.43 -33.70
CA MET A 173 -22.80 9.29 -33.26
C MET A 173 -22.69 10.67 -33.91
N ASP A 174 -23.81 11.21 -34.40
CA ASP A 174 -23.89 12.60 -34.78
C ASP A 174 -23.89 13.54 -33.56
N ALA A 175 -23.57 14.82 -33.78
CA ALA A 175 -23.47 15.80 -32.69
C ALA A 175 -24.76 15.92 -31.84
N PRO A 176 -25.99 15.92 -32.42
CA PRO A 176 -27.22 15.88 -31.63
C PRO A 176 -27.33 14.65 -30.71
N THR A 177 -26.98 13.45 -31.20
CA THR A 177 -27.02 12.22 -30.40
C THR A 177 -26.02 12.27 -29.26
N ARG A 178 -24.79 12.75 -29.52
CA ARG A 178 -23.77 12.91 -28.46
C ARG A 178 -24.24 13.87 -27.37
N LYS A 179 -24.83 15.00 -27.74
CA LYS A 179 -25.36 15.98 -26.78
C LYS A 179 -26.46 15.41 -25.89
N VAL A 180 -27.36 14.61 -26.46
CA VAL A 180 -28.43 13.94 -25.68
C VAL A 180 -27.85 12.96 -24.67
N LYS A 181 -26.82 12.18 -25.05
CA LYS A 181 -26.23 11.17 -24.17
C LYS A 181 -25.30 11.74 -23.10
N LEU A 182 -24.51 12.76 -23.46
CA LEU A 182 -23.49 13.34 -22.58
C LEU A 182 -24.03 14.51 -21.74
N GLY A 183 -25.13 15.14 -22.16
CA GLY A 183 -25.68 16.32 -21.50
C GLY A 183 -24.98 17.64 -21.90
N PHE A 184 -23.94 17.60 -22.74
CA PHE A 184 -23.22 18.77 -23.24
C PHE A 184 -22.81 18.61 -24.71
N ASP A 185 -22.46 19.71 -25.37
CA ASP A 185 -22.04 19.69 -26.77
C ASP A 185 -20.58 19.22 -26.92
N LEU A 186 -20.36 18.16 -27.68
CA LEU A 186 -19.04 17.59 -27.93
C LEU A 186 -18.72 17.65 -29.44
N LYS A 187 -17.74 18.48 -29.79
CA LYS A 187 -17.29 18.69 -31.17
C LYS A 187 -16.45 17.52 -31.64
N ASP A 188 -16.46 17.29 -32.96
CA ASP A 188 -15.63 16.25 -33.58
C ASP A 188 -14.13 16.45 -33.32
N THR A 189 -13.68 17.71 -33.22
CA THR A 189 -12.29 18.07 -32.90
C THR A 189 -11.86 17.64 -31.52
N ASP A 190 -12.81 17.49 -30.60
CA ASP A 190 -12.56 17.26 -29.17
C ASP A 190 -12.70 15.77 -28.81
N LEU A 191 -13.15 14.93 -29.76
CA LEU A 191 -13.42 13.50 -29.54
C LEU A 191 -12.20 12.74 -29.02
N THR A 192 -11.02 12.98 -29.58
CA THR A 192 -9.80 12.30 -29.16
C THR A 192 -9.49 12.62 -27.71
N HIS A 193 -9.52 13.90 -27.35
CA HIS A 193 -9.24 14.38 -26.01
C HIS A 193 -10.26 13.85 -24.99
N PHE A 194 -11.56 13.95 -25.32
CA PHE A 194 -12.62 13.43 -24.45
C PHE A 194 -12.53 11.90 -24.27
N SER A 195 -12.16 11.16 -25.32
CA SER A 195 -11.98 9.71 -25.21
C SER A 195 -10.77 9.35 -24.33
N THR A 196 -9.70 10.15 -24.37
CA THR A 196 -8.56 10.00 -23.44
C THR A 196 -9.01 10.18 -22.00
N PHE A 197 -9.76 11.27 -21.73
CA PHE A 197 -10.31 11.54 -20.39
C PHE A 197 -11.21 10.40 -19.90
N MET A 198 -12.13 9.91 -20.74
CA MET A 198 -13.02 8.81 -20.38
C MET A 198 -12.25 7.51 -20.09
N ALA A 199 -11.19 7.23 -20.86
CA ALA A 199 -10.34 6.08 -20.62
C ALA A 199 -9.54 6.20 -19.31
N ASP A 200 -9.04 7.40 -18.97
CA ASP A 200 -8.43 7.64 -17.66
C ASP A 200 -9.40 7.39 -16.52
N MET A 201 -10.61 7.96 -16.60
CA MET A 201 -11.62 7.77 -15.56
C MET A 201 -12.06 6.31 -15.44
N HIS A 202 -12.07 5.55 -16.54
CA HIS A 202 -12.36 4.12 -16.49
C HIS A 202 -11.29 3.37 -15.69
N GLU A 203 -10.00 3.56 -16.00
CA GLU A 203 -8.92 2.90 -15.25
C GLU A 203 -8.92 3.29 -13.77
N ILE A 204 -9.11 4.58 -13.46
CA ILE A 204 -9.22 4.99 -12.07
C ILE A 204 -10.42 4.35 -11.38
N GLN A 205 -11.57 4.23 -12.05
CA GLN A 205 -12.71 3.53 -11.49
C GLN A 205 -12.40 2.05 -11.20
N ALA A 206 -11.58 1.39 -12.04
CA ALA A 206 -11.13 0.03 -11.79
C ALA A 206 -10.27 -0.08 -10.52
N ILE A 207 -9.29 0.82 -10.35
CA ILE A 207 -8.47 0.92 -9.11
C ILE A 207 -9.36 1.11 -7.88
N VAL A 208 -10.29 2.06 -7.96
CA VAL A 208 -11.18 2.47 -6.87
C VAL A 208 -12.13 1.33 -6.48
N LEU A 209 -12.76 0.66 -7.45
CA LEU A 209 -13.67 -0.45 -7.19
C LEU A 209 -12.94 -1.70 -6.69
N SER A 210 -11.72 -1.95 -7.17
CA SER A 210 -10.87 -3.02 -6.64
C SER A 210 -10.56 -2.81 -5.15
N SER A 211 -10.18 -1.58 -4.80
CA SER A 211 -9.89 -1.20 -3.41
C SER A 211 -11.14 -1.25 -2.52
N ALA A 212 -12.28 -0.79 -3.03
CA ALA A 212 -13.57 -0.89 -2.35
C ALA A 212 -13.99 -2.35 -2.12
N ALA A 213 -13.80 -3.22 -3.12
CA ALA A 213 -14.08 -4.65 -3.02
C ALA A 213 -13.19 -5.34 -1.99
N PHE A 214 -11.89 -5.01 -1.94
CA PHE A 214 -10.98 -5.49 -0.90
C PHE A 214 -11.49 -5.11 0.49
N VAL A 215 -11.80 -3.83 0.72
CA VAL A 215 -12.31 -3.37 2.02
C VAL A 215 -13.64 -4.04 2.37
N LYS A 216 -14.54 -4.17 1.40
CA LYS A 216 -15.83 -4.82 1.61
C LYS A 216 -15.69 -6.29 2.01
N ASN A 217 -14.81 -7.04 1.34
CA ASN A 217 -14.71 -8.49 1.51
C ASN A 217 -13.76 -8.89 2.66
N GLU A 218 -12.61 -8.20 2.78
CA GLU A 218 -11.53 -8.59 3.70
C GLU A 218 -11.58 -7.82 5.02
N LEU A 219 -12.18 -6.62 5.04
CA LEU A 219 -12.20 -5.76 6.22
C LEU A 219 -13.58 -5.65 6.88
N LEU A 220 -14.63 -5.38 6.10
CA LEU A 220 -16.00 -5.35 6.63
C LEU A 220 -16.55 -6.77 6.77
N GLY A 221 -16.54 -7.57 5.72
CA GLY A 221 -17.22 -8.85 5.69
C GLY A 221 -18.70 -8.69 6.07
N ASP A 222 -19.08 -9.29 7.21
CA ASP A 222 -20.44 -9.18 7.77
C ASP A 222 -20.59 -8.05 8.80
N ASP A 223 -19.50 -7.43 9.23
CA ASP A 223 -19.49 -6.38 10.24
C ASP A 223 -20.08 -5.07 9.72
N LEU A 224 -20.64 -4.28 10.63
CA LEU A 224 -21.07 -2.91 10.38
C LEU A 224 -19.84 -1.99 10.29
N PHE A 225 -19.94 -0.96 9.46
CA PHE A 225 -18.87 0.02 9.30
C PHE A 225 -18.44 0.65 10.64
N ALA A 226 -19.39 0.89 11.56
CA ALA A 226 -19.10 1.38 12.91
C ALA A 226 -18.23 0.43 13.74
N GLN A 227 -18.32 -0.90 13.53
CA GLN A 227 -17.49 -1.88 14.22
C GLN A 227 -16.05 -1.81 13.72
N VAL A 228 -15.86 -1.78 12.39
CA VAL A 228 -14.56 -1.59 11.73
C VAL A 228 -13.88 -0.31 12.20
N MET A 229 -14.62 0.79 12.32
CA MET A 229 -14.08 2.08 12.77
C MET A 229 -13.71 2.12 14.26
N ASN A 230 -14.39 1.32 15.09
CA ASN A 230 -14.10 1.23 16.52
C ASN A 230 -12.89 0.34 16.82
N ASP A 231 -12.65 -0.70 16.01
CA ASP A 231 -11.42 -1.48 16.09
C ASP A 231 -10.22 -0.69 15.54
N LYS A 232 -9.13 -0.66 16.31
CA LYS A 232 -7.92 0.09 15.95
C LYS A 232 -7.23 -0.53 14.74
N VAL A 233 -7.16 -1.86 14.67
CA VAL A 233 -6.46 -2.56 13.58
C VAL A 233 -7.24 -2.34 12.29
N SER A 234 -8.54 -2.66 12.32
CA SER A 234 -9.39 -2.57 11.14
C SER A 234 -9.50 -1.13 10.61
N ARG A 235 -9.69 -0.14 11.49
CA ARG A 235 -9.64 1.28 11.11
C ARG A 235 -8.32 1.68 10.46
N ASN A 236 -7.19 1.25 11.00
CA ASN A 236 -5.88 1.57 10.42
C ASN A 236 -5.71 0.95 9.04
N THR A 237 -6.18 -0.30 8.86
CA THR A 237 -6.18 -0.98 7.57
C THR A 237 -7.04 -0.24 6.54
N LEU A 238 -8.23 0.25 6.91
CA LEU A 238 -9.06 1.07 6.02
C LEU A 238 -8.30 2.30 5.50
N PHE A 239 -7.68 3.06 6.40
CA PHE A 239 -6.93 4.26 6.01
C PHE A 239 -5.66 3.94 5.23
N TRP A 240 -5.05 2.79 5.46
CA TRP A 240 -3.96 2.31 4.63
C TRP A 240 -4.43 1.98 3.20
N VAL A 241 -5.58 1.32 3.02
CA VAL A 241 -6.14 1.06 1.68
C VAL A 241 -6.46 2.37 0.97
N LEU A 242 -7.01 3.36 1.67
CA LEU A 242 -7.24 4.70 1.12
C LEU A 242 -5.94 5.37 0.67
N ASP A 243 -4.88 5.30 1.47
CA ASP A 243 -3.57 5.81 1.08
C ASP A 243 -3.06 5.08 -0.16
N ASN A 244 -3.12 3.75 -0.21
CA ASN A 244 -2.69 2.97 -1.38
C ASN A 244 -3.45 3.38 -2.64
N THR A 245 -4.78 3.46 -2.57
CA THR A 245 -5.66 3.87 -3.68
C THR A 245 -5.27 5.26 -4.21
N PHE A 246 -4.92 6.19 -3.30
CA PHE A 246 -4.42 7.50 -3.67
C PHE A 246 -3.11 7.43 -4.45
N TYR A 247 -2.13 6.65 -3.97
CA TYR A 247 -0.85 6.55 -4.65
C TYR A 247 -0.99 5.85 -6.00
N GLU A 248 -1.74 4.76 -6.11
CA GLU A 248 -2.04 4.13 -7.41
C GLU A 248 -2.67 5.13 -8.38
N THR A 249 -3.71 5.84 -7.95
CA THR A 249 -4.35 6.90 -8.77
C THR A 249 -3.35 7.98 -9.21
N LEU A 250 -2.52 8.48 -8.30
CA LEU A 250 -1.54 9.52 -8.62
C LEU A 250 -0.46 9.00 -9.58
N TYR A 251 0.03 7.80 -9.35
CA TYR A 251 1.11 7.20 -10.15
C TYR A 251 0.64 6.75 -11.52
N TYR A 252 -0.62 6.34 -11.68
CA TYR A 252 -1.26 6.14 -12.98
C TYR A 252 -1.06 7.38 -13.87
N PHE A 253 -1.47 8.56 -13.38
CA PHE A 253 -1.34 9.81 -14.15
C PHE A 253 0.13 10.20 -14.38
N ILE A 254 1.00 10.03 -13.38
CA ILE A 254 2.43 10.32 -13.53
C ILE A 254 3.04 9.43 -14.62
N GLU A 255 2.83 8.12 -14.55
CA GLU A 255 3.44 7.17 -15.47
C GLU A 255 2.84 7.30 -16.88
N LYS A 256 1.52 7.52 -17.01
CA LYS A 256 0.87 7.70 -18.32
C LYS A 256 1.40 8.92 -19.06
N TYR A 257 1.59 10.03 -18.34
CA TYR A 257 1.88 11.32 -18.93
C TYR A 257 3.35 11.77 -18.80
N ARG A 258 4.25 10.92 -18.31
CA ARG A 258 5.68 11.27 -18.13
C ARG A 258 6.42 11.61 -19.42
N ASP A 259 6.04 10.97 -20.54
CA ASP A 259 6.78 11.01 -21.81
C ASP A 259 6.18 11.96 -22.85
N ILE A 260 5.11 12.70 -22.51
CA ILE A 260 4.59 13.78 -23.37
C ILE A 260 5.59 14.95 -23.42
N ALA A 261 5.41 15.88 -24.36
CA ALA A 261 6.33 17.00 -24.59
C ALA A 261 6.67 17.82 -23.32
N ASN A 262 5.69 18.06 -22.44
CA ASN A 262 5.87 18.75 -21.15
C ASN A 262 5.87 17.80 -19.94
N GLY A 263 5.97 16.48 -20.15
CA GLY A 263 5.75 15.45 -19.14
C GLY A 263 6.65 15.60 -17.91
N LYS A 264 7.94 15.93 -18.09
CA LYS A 264 8.84 16.17 -16.95
C LYS A 264 8.41 17.32 -16.03
N LYS A 265 7.80 18.37 -16.58
CA LYS A 265 7.28 19.49 -15.79
C LYS A 265 5.98 19.09 -15.08
N LEU A 266 5.10 18.39 -15.78
CA LEU A 266 3.87 17.82 -15.24
C LEU A 266 4.15 16.87 -14.08
N THR A 267 5.05 15.89 -14.25
CA THR A 267 5.45 14.95 -13.17
C THR A 267 5.91 15.72 -11.92
N ARG A 268 6.78 16.72 -12.07
CA ARG A 268 7.23 17.55 -10.93
C ARG A 268 6.07 18.31 -10.28
N HIS A 269 5.14 18.83 -11.08
CA HIS A 269 3.96 19.52 -10.59
C HIS A 269 3.05 18.58 -9.80
N LEU A 270 2.74 17.39 -10.33
CA LEU A 270 1.93 16.38 -9.64
C LEU A 270 2.60 15.93 -8.32
N HIS A 271 3.91 15.71 -8.30
CA HIS A 271 4.64 15.42 -7.07
C HIS A 271 4.58 16.57 -6.06
N HIS A 272 4.58 17.83 -6.52
CA HIS A 272 4.42 18.99 -5.65
C HIS A 272 3.01 19.06 -5.03
N GLN A 273 1.98 18.73 -5.82
CA GLN A 273 0.59 18.69 -5.37
C GLN A 273 0.30 17.51 -4.43
N LYS A 274 1.03 16.39 -4.56
CA LYS A 274 0.86 15.15 -3.80
C LYS A 274 0.53 15.37 -2.33
N LYS A 275 1.38 16.14 -1.63
CA LYS A 275 1.25 16.35 -0.17
C LYS A 275 -0.08 17.01 0.20
N LEU A 276 -0.53 17.98 -0.60
CA LEU A 276 -1.81 18.64 -0.35
C LEU A 276 -2.97 17.71 -0.69
N LEU A 277 -2.89 17.01 -1.82
CA LEU A 277 -3.94 16.10 -2.28
C LEU A 277 -4.19 14.96 -1.29
N ILE A 278 -3.14 14.29 -0.80
CA ILE A 278 -3.29 13.20 0.17
C ILE A 278 -3.86 13.69 1.51
N ILE A 279 -3.48 14.90 1.96
CA ILE A 279 -4.03 15.48 3.19
C ILE A 279 -5.52 15.77 3.01
N ASN A 280 -5.91 16.35 1.87
CA ASN A 280 -7.31 16.62 1.57
C ASN A 280 -8.12 15.34 1.46
N MET A 281 -7.60 14.32 0.77
CA MET A 281 -8.20 12.99 0.67
C MET A 281 -8.44 12.39 2.05
N ARG A 282 -7.41 12.35 2.92
CA ARG A 282 -7.53 11.80 4.27
C ARG A 282 -8.56 12.55 5.12
N ASN A 283 -8.60 13.88 5.02
CA ASN A 283 -9.57 14.69 5.74
C ASN A 283 -11.00 14.42 5.26
N ASP A 284 -11.22 14.37 3.94
CA ASP A 284 -12.52 14.07 3.34
C ASP A 284 -12.99 12.66 3.72
N ALA A 285 -12.11 11.66 3.56
CA ALA A 285 -12.38 10.29 3.97
C ALA A 285 -12.75 10.18 5.45
N TYR A 286 -11.99 10.85 6.32
CA TYR A 286 -12.27 10.87 7.76
C TYR A 286 -13.62 11.53 8.09
N GLN A 287 -13.93 12.68 7.48
CA GLN A 287 -15.22 13.36 7.68
C GLN A 287 -16.40 12.48 7.22
N ARG A 288 -16.27 11.84 6.06
CA ARG A 288 -17.27 10.89 5.54
C ARG A 288 -17.41 9.68 6.45
N ALA A 289 -16.30 9.15 6.96
CA ALA A 289 -16.33 8.04 7.91
C ALA A 289 -17.03 8.43 9.21
N GLN A 290 -16.79 9.64 9.74
CA GLN A 290 -17.49 10.14 10.91
C GLN A 290 -19.01 10.22 10.68
N ALA A 291 -19.43 10.82 9.57
CA ALA A 291 -20.84 10.91 9.21
C ALA A 291 -21.49 9.52 9.04
N ALA A 292 -20.76 8.56 8.47
CA ALA A 292 -21.25 7.20 8.28
C ALA A 292 -21.38 6.41 9.60
N VAL A 293 -20.60 6.74 10.63
CA VAL A 293 -20.69 6.09 11.96
C VAL A 293 -21.80 6.68 12.81
N GLU A 294 -22.26 7.91 12.53
CA GLU A 294 -23.39 8.54 13.24
C GLU A 294 -24.72 7.77 13.00
N ASP A 295 -24.89 7.12 11.85
CA ASP A 295 -25.97 6.17 11.59
C ASP A 295 -25.46 4.73 11.71
N ALA A 296 -25.41 4.23 12.94
CA ALA A 296 -24.89 2.89 13.26
C ALA A 296 -25.72 1.71 12.72
N THR A 297 -26.82 1.95 12.00
CA THR A 297 -27.73 0.89 11.51
C THR A 297 -27.60 0.61 10.02
N THR A 298 -26.96 1.51 9.25
CA THR A 298 -26.89 1.41 7.80
C THR A 298 -25.58 0.73 7.37
N LYS A 299 -25.69 -0.29 6.50
CA LYS A 299 -24.52 -0.84 5.80
C LYS A 299 -23.99 0.23 4.83
N LEU A 300 -22.75 0.65 5.04
CA LEU A 300 -22.10 1.63 4.16
C LEU A 300 -21.82 0.98 2.80
N ASP A 301 -22.21 1.66 1.74
CA ASP A 301 -21.84 1.29 0.37
C ASP A 301 -20.37 1.70 0.13
N MET A 302 -19.47 0.71 0.18
CA MET A 302 -18.03 0.93 0.01
C MET A 302 -17.67 1.39 -1.40
N ASP A 303 -18.40 0.94 -2.43
CA ASP A 303 -18.15 1.33 -3.82
C ASP A 303 -18.44 2.83 -3.98
N LYS A 304 -19.56 3.28 -3.41
CA LYS A 304 -19.91 4.70 -3.34
C LYS A 304 -18.94 5.49 -2.47
N TYR A 305 -18.57 4.99 -1.29
CA TYR A 305 -17.67 5.69 -0.37
C TYR A 305 -16.32 5.99 -1.02
N PHE A 306 -15.71 4.98 -1.66
CA PHE A 306 -14.46 5.13 -2.38
C PHE A 306 -14.61 6.04 -3.62
N SER A 307 -15.67 5.84 -4.43
CA SER A 307 -15.89 6.66 -5.63
C SER A 307 -16.08 8.15 -5.28
N ASP A 308 -16.85 8.45 -4.23
CA ASP A 308 -17.09 9.83 -3.81
C ASP A 308 -15.80 10.55 -3.32
N ILE A 309 -14.77 9.79 -2.90
CA ILE A 309 -13.46 10.31 -2.48
C ILE A 309 -12.52 10.46 -3.68
N PHE A 310 -12.40 9.43 -4.52
CA PHE A 310 -11.34 9.36 -5.52
C PHE A 310 -11.71 9.91 -6.90
N VAL A 311 -12.98 9.89 -7.31
CA VAL A 311 -13.39 10.49 -8.59
C VAL A 311 -13.05 11.99 -8.65
N PRO A 312 -13.33 12.81 -7.62
CA PRO A 312 -12.93 14.22 -7.63
C PRO A 312 -11.41 14.43 -7.71
N ILE A 313 -10.63 13.54 -7.08
CA ILE A 313 -9.17 13.58 -7.14
C ILE A 313 -8.70 13.27 -8.57
N ALA A 314 -9.29 12.26 -9.20
CA ALA A 314 -8.99 11.87 -10.57
C ALA A 314 -9.32 12.99 -11.57
N GLU A 315 -10.49 13.62 -11.44
CA GLU A 315 -10.89 14.77 -12.24
C GLU A 315 -9.94 15.95 -12.05
N GLN A 316 -9.51 16.21 -10.80
CA GLN A 316 -8.52 17.24 -10.53
C GLN A 316 -7.20 16.91 -11.22
N LEU A 317 -6.69 15.68 -11.12
CA LEU A 317 -5.45 15.25 -11.76
C LEU A 317 -5.53 15.36 -13.29
N ALA A 318 -6.62 14.90 -13.91
CA ALA A 318 -6.85 15.03 -15.35
C ALA A 318 -6.81 16.50 -15.79
N ARG A 319 -7.47 17.39 -15.04
CA ARG A 319 -7.41 18.84 -15.31
C ARG A 319 -6.01 19.41 -15.18
N GLU A 320 -5.20 18.94 -14.23
CA GLU A 320 -3.80 19.35 -14.11
C GLU A 320 -2.98 18.85 -15.32
N VAL A 321 -3.26 17.64 -15.84
CA VAL A 321 -2.61 17.13 -17.07
C VAL A 321 -2.92 18.02 -18.27
N ASP A 322 -4.19 18.40 -18.45
CA ASP A 322 -4.65 19.20 -19.59
C ASP A 322 -3.98 20.58 -19.68
N GLN A 323 -3.66 21.18 -18.53
CA GLN A 323 -2.94 22.45 -18.46
C GLN A 323 -1.50 22.37 -18.98
N PHE A 324 -0.92 21.16 -19.07
CA PHE A 324 0.45 20.94 -19.55
C PHE A 324 0.49 20.36 -20.97
N GLN A 325 -0.64 19.90 -21.50
CA GLN A 325 -0.76 19.44 -22.89
C GLN A 325 -1.02 20.57 -23.89
N ASN A 326 -1.61 21.67 -23.41
CA ASN A 326 -1.88 22.89 -24.18
C ASN A 326 -0.80 23.97 -23.95
#